data_AF-A0A4U0UWZ6-F1
#
_entry.id   AF-A0A4U0UWZ6-F1
#
_cell.length_a   1.000
_cell.length_b   1.000
_cell.length_c   1.000
_cell.angle_alpha   90.00
_cell.angle_beta   90.00
_cell.angle_gamma   90.00
#
_symmetry.space_group_name_H-M   'P 1'
#
loop_
_entity.id
_entity.type
_entity.pdbx_description
1 polymer ?
#
loop_
_entity_poly.entity_id
_entity_poly.type
_entity_poly.pdbx_seq_one_letter_code
_entity_poly.pdbx_strand_id
1 'polypeptide(L)'
;MQGWVTWFSWVSVLAGGINICANSTLVIVSANYPNYVLQNWHTILLMYAFAIVFGFMNMYTFWLIPWLEFLAGVLHVILWIVFAVVLLVLAPKHSTEFVFLGNSSQSGWTDDFTGFNLGIILLTWGFVGA
;
A
#
# COMPACT_ATOMS: atom_id res chain seq x y z
N MET A 1 0.65 19.42 -23.94
CA MET A 1 -0.26 18.85 -22.91
C MET A 1 0.30 17.59 -22.28
N GLN A 2 0.84 16.64 -23.06
CA GLN A 2 1.39 15.36 -22.57
C GLN A 2 2.39 15.50 -21.41
N GLY A 3 3.41 16.38 -21.50
CA GLY A 3 4.42 16.53 -20.45
C GLY A 3 3.88 17.00 -19.09
N TRP A 4 2.89 17.89 -19.09
CA TRP A 4 2.26 18.37 -17.85
C TRP A 4 1.46 17.29 -17.14
N VAL A 5 0.77 16.44 -17.91
CA VAL A 5 0.02 15.30 -17.37
C VAL A 5 0.96 14.26 -16.77
N THR A 6 2.05 13.93 -17.46
CA THR A 6 3.06 12.99 -16.97
C THR A 6 3.73 13.50 -15.69
N TRP A 7 4.10 14.77 -15.63
CA TRP A 7 4.70 15.35 -14.43
C TRP A 7 3.74 15.30 -13.23
N PHE A 8 2.48 15.70 -13.44
CA PHE A 8 1.46 15.66 -12.38
C PHE A 8 1.20 14.23 -11.90
N SER A 9 1.20 13.26 -12.82
CA SER A 9 1.11 11.85 -12.48
C SER A 9 2.25 11.43 -11.56
N TRP A 10 3.51 11.74 -11.91
CA TRP A 10 4.67 11.40 -11.07
C TRP A 10 4.61 12.00 -9.65
N VAL A 11 4.21 13.27 -9.54
CA VAL A 11 4.05 13.93 -8.22
C VAL A 11 2.94 13.25 -7.41
N SER A 12 1.84 12.88 -8.07
CA SER A 12 0.70 12.21 -7.42
C SER A 12 1.08 10.81 -6.93
N VAL A 13 1.85 10.05 -7.72
CA VAL A 13 2.37 8.73 -7.34
C VAL A 13 3.30 8.83 -6.13
N LEU A 14 4.22 9.82 -6.13
CA LEU A 14 5.11 10.07 -4.99
C LEU A 14 4.31 10.34 -3.71
N ALA A 15 3.30 11.22 -3.78
CA ALA A 15 2.45 11.53 -2.64
C ALA A 15 1.69 10.28 -2.13
N GLY A 16 1.21 9.43 -3.03
CA GLY A 16 0.55 8.17 -2.69
C GLY A 16 1.49 7.17 -2.01
N GLY A 17 2.69 6.95 -2.55
CA GLY A 17 3.67 6.04 -1.96
C GLY A 17 4.10 6.47 -0.55
N ILE A 18 4.31 7.76 -0.36
CA ILE A 18 4.65 8.36 0.95
C ILE A 18 3.47 8.20 1.94
N ASN A 19 2.23 8.37 1.48
CA ASN A 19 1.04 8.16 2.30
C ASN A 19 0.95 6.71 2.82
N ILE A 20 1.25 5.71 1.98
CA ILE A 20 1.26 4.30 2.38
C ILE A 20 2.32 4.04 3.46
N CYS A 21 3.52 4.60 3.30
CA CYS A 21 4.60 4.48 4.28
C CYS A 21 4.22 5.09 5.64
N ALA A 22 3.63 6.29 5.62
CA ALA A 22 3.16 6.98 6.82
C ALA A 22 2.06 6.19 7.54
N ASN A 23 1.04 5.72 6.83
CA ASN A 23 -0.04 4.92 7.42
C ASN A 23 0.45 3.58 7.96
N SER A 24 1.32 2.88 7.23
CA SER A 24 1.89 1.61 7.69
C SER A 24 2.69 1.80 8.99
N THR A 25 3.44 2.89 9.09
CA THR A 25 4.16 3.25 10.32
C THR A 25 3.21 3.51 11.48
N LEU A 26 2.12 4.26 11.24
CA LEU A 26 1.11 4.54 12.27
C LEU A 26 0.36 3.30 12.75
N VAL A 27 0.11 2.33 11.86
CA VAL A 27 -0.49 1.04 12.24
C VAL A 27 0.43 0.27 13.18
N ILE A 28 1.74 0.28 12.92
CA ILE A 28 2.72 -0.35 13.82
C ILE A 28 2.74 0.38 15.16
N VAL A 29 2.72 1.71 15.15
CA VAL A 29 2.70 2.52 16.39
C VAL A 29 1.45 2.25 17.22
N SER A 30 0.25 2.26 16.62
CA SER A 30 -0.99 2.01 17.36
C SER A 30 -1.07 0.59 17.91
N ALA A 31 -0.51 -0.40 17.20
CA ALA A 31 -0.45 -1.77 17.69
C ALA A 31 0.49 -1.95 18.89
N ASN A 32 1.57 -1.17 18.99
CA ASN A 32 2.55 -1.28 20.08
C ASN A 32 2.24 -0.37 21.27
N TYR A 33 1.53 0.75 21.05
CA TYR A 33 1.21 1.74 22.08
C TYR A 33 -0.31 1.86 22.26
N PRO A 34 -0.94 1.08 23.16
CA PRO A 34 -2.40 1.04 23.29
C PRO A 34 -3.03 2.35 23.76
N ASN A 35 -2.24 3.25 24.37
CA ASN A 35 -2.70 4.57 24.81
C ASN A 35 -2.54 5.66 23.73
N TYR A 36 -1.98 5.32 22.56
CA TYR A 36 -1.74 6.29 21.50
C TYR A 36 -3.00 6.54 20.68
N VAL A 37 -3.51 7.78 20.74
CA VAL A 37 -4.66 8.20 19.94
C VAL A 37 -4.17 8.75 18.60
N LEU A 38 -4.49 8.05 17.51
CA LEU A 38 -4.18 8.53 16.16
C LEU A 38 -4.96 9.82 15.86
N GLN A 39 -4.26 10.83 15.39
CA GLN A 39 -4.84 12.07 14.89
C GLN A 39 -4.41 12.28 13.44
N ASN A 40 -5.28 12.86 12.61
CA ASN A 40 -5.05 12.99 11.16
C ASN A 40 -3.76 13.75 10.81
N TRP A 41 -3.33 14.70 11.65
CA TRP A 41 -2.09 15.45 11.42
C TRP A 41 -0.82 14.62 11.67
N HIS A 42 -0.88 13.52 12.45
CA HIS A 42 0.25 12.60 12.61
C HIS A 42 0.66 12.00 11.26
N THR A 43 -0.32 11.64 10.43
CA THR A 43 -0.08 11.11 9.08
C THR A 43 0.63 12.13 8.22
N ILE A 44 0.16 13.39 8.22
CA ILE A 44 0.75 14.46 7.42
C ILE A 44 2.20 14.76 7.84
N LEU A 45 2.49 14.80 9.14
CA LEU A 45 3.85 14.99 9.63
C LEU A 45 4.79 13.86 9.20
N LEU A 46 4.34 12.61 9.28
CA LEU A 46 5.12 11.47 8.80
C LEU A 46 5.30 11.52 7.29
N MET A 47 4.29 11.94 6.52
CA MET A 47 4.43 12.12 5.09
C MET A 47 5.52 13.14 4.76
N TYR A 48 5.56 14.29 5.44
CA TYR A 48 6.65 15.26 5.26
C TYR A 48 8.01 14.69 5.66
N ALA A 49 8.08 13.96 6.77
CA ALA A 49 9.33 13.33 7.21
C ALA A 49 9.87 12.36 6.15
N PHE A 50 9.04 11.48 5.61
CA PHE A 50 9.41 10.56 4.53
C PHE A 50 9.80 11.30 3.24
N ALA A 51 9.06 12.35 2.85
CA ALA A 51 9.38 13.15 1.68
C ALA A 51 10.78 13.78 1.77
N ILE A 52 11.12 14.33 2.95
CA ILE A 52 12.44 14.92 3.21
C ILE A 52 13.54 13.86 3.15
N VAL A 53 13.34 12.71 3.80
CA VAL A 53 14.30 11.60 3.81
C VAL A 53 14.54 11.09 2.39
N PHE A 54 13.49 10.80 1.63
CA PHE A 54 13.61 10.31 0.25
C PHE A 54 14.22 11.37 -0.67
N GLY A 55 13.90 12.64 -0.47
CA GLY A 55 14.53 13.76 -1.19
C GLY A 55 16.04 13.82 -0.95
N PHE A 56 16.48 13.71 0.31
CA PHE A 56 17.90 13.65 0.64
C PHE A 56 18.60 12.40 0.13
N MET A 57 17.93 11.25 0.18
CA MET A 57 18.49 10.00 -0.38
C MET A 57 18.72 10.11 -1.88
N ASN A 58 17.77 10.71 -2.61
CA ASN A 58 17.91 10.95 -4.05
C ASN A 58 19.04 11.94 -4.37
N MET A 59 19.23 12.95 -3.53
CA MET A 59 20.25 13.99 -3.78
C MET A 59 21.67 13.54 -3.41
N TYR A 60 21.84 12.81 -2.31
CA TYR A 60 23.15 12.56 -1.71
C TYR A 60 23.60 11.10 -1.71
N THR A 61 22.67 10.14 -1.78
CA THR A 61 22.98 8.71 -1.65
C THR A 61 22.37 7.89 -2.78
N PHE A 62 22.40 8.43 -4.01
CA PHE A 62 21.82 7.75 -5.16
C PHE A 62 22.42 6.35 -5.41
N TRP A 63 23.70 6.14 -5.07
CA TRP A 63 24.35 4.84 -5.18
C TRP A 63 23.75 3.76 -4.27
N LEU A 64 23.01 4.14 -3.21
CA LEU A 64 22.39 3.22 -2.27
C LEU A 64 21.05 2.69 -2.81
N ILE A 65 20.42 3.45 -3.71
CA ILE A 65 19.10 3.14 -4.26
C ILE A 65 19.07 1.76 -4.93
N PRO A 66 20.03 1.37 -5.80
CA PRO A 66 20.02 0.04 -6.40
C PRO A 66 20.08 -1.11 -5.39
N TRP A 67 20.79 -0.92 -4.27
CA TRP A 67 20.88 -1.93 -3.21
C TRP A 67 19.57 -2.05 -2.43
N LEU A 68 18.91 -0.92 -2.17
CA LEU A 68 17.60 -0.91 -1.53
C LEU A 68 16.53 -1.53 -2.42
N GLU A 69 16.56 -1.25 -3.72
CA GLU A 69 15.68 -1.87 -4.72
C GLU A 69 15.88 -3.37 -4.78
N PHE A 70 17.13 -3.83 -4.81
CA PHE A 70 17.43 -5.26 -4.79
C PHE A 70 16.93 -5.93 -3.51
N LEU A 71 17.20 -5.34 -2.34
CA LEU A 71 16.72 -5.86 -1.06
C LEU A 71 15.18 -5.89 -1.01
N ALA A 72 14.52 -4.81 -1.46
CA ALA A 72 13.07 -4.74 -1.52
C ALA A 72 12.49 -5.82 -2.43
N GLY A 73 13.09 -6.05 -3.61
CA GLY A 73 12.70 -7.12 -4.52
C GLY A 73 12.82 -8.52 -3.91
N VAL A 74 13.96 -8.80 -3.27
CA VAL A 74 14.19 -10.09 -2.57
C VAL A 74 13.17 -10.28 -1.43
N LEU A 75 12.97 -9.27 -0.59
CA LEU A 75 12.00 -9.32 0.50
C LEU A 75 10.57 -9.48 -0.03
N HIS A 76 10.22 -8.83 -1.14
CA HIS A 76 8.89 -8.93 -1.74
C HIS A 76 8.55 -10.36 -2.13
N VAL A 77 9.46 -11.06 -2.83
CA VAL A 77 9.27 -12.46 -3.23
C VAL A 77 9.19 -13.38 -2.01
N ILE A 78 10.10 -13.22 -1.04
CA ILE A 78 10.13 -14.08 0.15
C ILE A 78 8.86 -13.87 0.99
N LEU A 79 8.50 -12.63 1.27
CA LEU A 79 7.31 -12.31 2.07
C LEU A 79 6.03 -12.79 1.38
N TRP A 80 5.95 -12.69 0.05
CA TRP A 80 4.81 -13.24 -0.70
C TRP A 80 4.65 -14.75 -0.45
N ILE A 81 5.73 -15.53 -0.51
CA ILE A 81 5.69 -16.97 -0.21
C ILE A 81 5.26 -17.21 1.24
N VAL A 82 5.83 -16.46 2.19
CA VAL A 82 5.49 -16.58 3.62
C VAL A 82 4.00 -16.31 3.85
N PHE A 83 3.47 -15.20 3.33
CA PHE A 83 2.06 -14.86 3.47
C PHE A 83 1.15 -15.90 2.80
N ALA A 84 1.51 -16.39 1.61
CA ALA A 84 0.76 -17.44 0.94
C ALA A 84 0.69 -18.72 1.78
N VAL A 85 1.81 -19.16 2.36
CA VAL A 85 1.85 -20.34 3.24
C VAL A 85 1.06 -20.12 4.52
N VAL A 86 1.20 -18.96 5.17
CA VAL A 86 0.45 -18.61 6.39
C VAL A 86 -1.05 -18.65 6.12
N LEU A 87 -1.52 -18.04 5.03
CA LEU A 87 -2.93 -18.07 4.64
C LEU A 87 -3.40 -19.48 4.30
N LEU A 88 -2.61 -20.28 3.57
CA LEU A 88 -2.98 -21.66 3.23
C LEU A 88 -3.14 -22.56 4.46
N VAL A 89 -2.34 -22.33 5.50
CA VAL A 89 -2.33 -23.17 6.71
C VAL A 89 -3.34 -22.68 7.74
N LEU A 90 -3.47 -21.37 7.96
CA LEU A 90 -4.26 -20.80 9.06
C LEU A 90 -5.64 -20.28 8.64
N ALA A 91 -5.91 -20.05 7.35
CA ALA A 91 -7.22 -19.54 6.95
C ALA A 91 -8.33 -20.58 7.16
N PRO A 92 -9.52 -20.13 7.59
CA PRO A 92 -10.70 -21.00 7.66
C PRO A 92 -11.06 -21.51 6.25
N LYS A 93 -11.28 -22.83 6.14
CA LYS A 93 -11.59 -23.47 4.86
C LYS A 93 -13.08 -23.32 4.55
N HIS A 94 -13.39 -22.71 3.42
CA HIS A 94 -14.76 -22.60 2.89
C HIS A 94 -15.01 -23.60 1.76
N SER A 95 -16.29 -23.88 1.46
CA SER A 95 -16.66 -24.74 0.33
C SER A 95 -16.27 -24.09 -1.00
N THR A 96 -15.94 -24.90 -2.00
CA THR A 96 -15.58 -24.43 -3.34
C THR A 96 -16.70 -23.60 -3.98
N GLU A 97 -17.95 -23.97 -3.72
CA GLU A 97 -19.12 -23.22 -4.19
C GLU A 97 -19.18 -21.81 -3.58
N PHE A 98 -18.92 -21.66 -2.28
CA PHE A 98 -18.88 -20.35 -1.64
C PHE A 98 -17.75 -19.47 -2.20
N VAL A 99 -16.58 -20.04 -2.49
CA VAL A 99 -15.41 -19.29 -2.99
C VAL A 99 -15.57 -18.83 -4.44
N PHE A 100 -16.12 -19.68 -5.32
CA PHE A 100 -16.21 -19.36 -6.75
C PHE A 100 -17.55 -18.77 -7.18
N LEU A 101 -18.65 -19.07 -6.46
CA LEU A 101 -20.01 -18.67 -6.83
C LEU A 101 -20.66 -17.76 -5.78
N GLY A 102 -20.08 -17.63 -4.59
CA GLY A 102 -20.56 -16.72 -3.56
C GLY A 102 -20.22 -15.26 -3.88
N ASN A 103 -21.23 -14.39 -3.86
CA ASN A 103 -21.02 -12.95 -3.83
C ASN A 103 -21.30 -12.45 -2.40
N SER A 104 -20.34 -11.77 -1.80
CA SER A 104 -20.51 -11.15 -0.49
C SER A 104 -19.92 -9.73 -0.49
N SER A 105 -20.79 -8.72 -0.54
CA SER A 105 -20.39 -7.32 -0.44
C SER A 105 -20.32 -6.90 1.03
N GLN A 106 -19.11 -6.87 1.59
CA GLN A 106 -18.84 -6.32 2.95
C GLN A 106 -18.58 -4.80 2.92
N SER A 107 -18.84 -4.15 1.78
CA SER A 107 -18.52 -2.73 1.55
C SER A 107 -19.50 -1.76 2.22
N GLY A 108 -20.65 -2.24 2.69
CA GLY A 108 -21.73 -1.41 3.24
C GLY A 108 -22.58 -0.70 2.17
N TRP A 109 -22.25 -0.86 0.90
CA TRP A 109 -23.02 -0.32 -0.23
C TRP A 109 -24.08 -1.34 -0.66
N THR A 110 -25.31 -0.88 -0.85
CA THR A 110 -26.43 -1.73 -1.29
C THR A 110 -26.36 -2.11 -2.76
N ASP A 111 -25.54 -1.39 -3.54
CA ASP A 111 -25.37 -1.60 -4.98
C ASP A 111 -24.05 -2.33 -5.28
N ASP A 112 -24.18 -3.50 -5.90
CA ASP A 112 -23.03 -4.35 -6.27
C ASP A 112 -22.11 -3.66 -7.27
N PHE A 113 -22.64 -2.81 -8.16
CA PHE A 113 -21.81 -2.07 -9.11
C PHE A 113 -20.89 -1.08 -8.38
N THR A 114 -21.43 -0.30 -7.45
CA THR A 114 -20.64 0.64 -6.65
C THR A 114 -19.61 -0.10 -5.78
N GLY A 115 -20.01 -1.20 -5.12
CA GLY A 115 -19.10 -2.02 -4.32
C GLY A 115 -17.93 -2.60 -5.13
N PHE A 116 -18.22 -3.13 -6.32
CA PHE A 116 -17.21 -3.65 -7.24
C PHE A 116 -16.21 -2.58 -7.69
N ASN A 117 -16.72 -1.41 -8.12
CA ASN A 117 -15.88 -0.31 -8.57
C ASN A 117 -15.00 0.26 -7.44
N LEU A 118 -15.46 0.24 -6.19
CA LEU A 118 -14.62 0.62 -5.06
C LEU A 118 -13.51 -0.41 -4.79
N GLY A 119 -13.81 -1.69 -4.92
CA GLY A 119 -12.84 -2.77 -4.75
C GLY A 119 -11.71 -2.74 -5.78
N ILE A 120 -12.02 -2.40 -7.04
CA ILE A 120 -11.01 -2.39 -8.12
C ILE A 120 -10.05 -1.20 -8.04
N ILE A 121 -10.39 -0.11 -7.32
CA ILE A 121 -9.49 1.06 -7.15
C ILE A 121 -8.16 0.68 -6.50
N LEU A 122 -8.15 -0.28 -5.56
CA LEU A 122 -6.90 -0.72 -4.94
C LEU A 122 -6.04 -1.55 -5.91
N LEU A 123 -6.67 -2.25 -6.86
CA LEU A 123 -5.99 -3.03 -7.88
C LEU A 123 -5.37 -2.12 -8.95
N THR A 124 -6.02 -1.00 -9.30
CA THR A 124 -5.48 -0.05 -10.28
C THR A 124 -4.16 0.57 -9.82
N TRP A 125 -3.92 0.70 -8.51
CA TRP A 125 -2.62 1.10 -7.98
C TRP A 125 -1.47 0.16 -8.37
N GLY A 126 -1.73 -1.13 -8.55
CA GLY A 126 -0.73 -2.09 -9.03
C GLY A 126 -0.28 -1.83 -10.48
N PHE A 127 -1.05 -1.05 -11.25
CA PHE A 127 -0.77 -0.71 -12.64
C PHE A 127 -0.18 0.71 -12.80
N VAL A 128 0.14 1.39 -11.69
CA VAL A 128 0.63 2.77 -11.69
C VAL A 128 2.08 2.91 -12.22
N GLY A 129 2.79 1.82 -12.56
CA GLY A 129 4.07 1.94 -13.27
C GLY A 129 4.63 0.65 -13.88
N ALA A 130 4.76 0.64 -15.21
CA ALA A 130 5.97 1.09 -15.91
C ALA A 130 5.58 1.90 -17.14
#